data_AF-A0A4U8VSL5-F1
#
_entry.id   AF-A0A4U8VSL5-F1
#
_cell.length_a   1.000
_cell.length_b   1.000
_cell.length_c   1.000
_cell.angle_alpha   90.00
_cell.angle_beta   90.00
_cell.angle_gamma   90.00
#
_symmetry.space_group_name_H-M   'P 1'
#
loop_
_entity.id
_entity.type
_entity.pdbx_description
1 polymer ?
#
loop_
_entity_poly.entity_id
_entity_poly.type
_entity_poly.pdbx_seq_one_letter_code
_entity_poly.pdbx_strand_id
1 'polypeptide(L)'
;MFVNLFAAARHRIDILVYAAVFLHEAYPRLNDLLIERAQAGCSIRIAVGDADSPSVQQRGKEEKFGHGIESRCRLSLMHYRGLLTTPGIELRTHTTTLYNSIYRADEEMLVNAHVLGVNAYGAPVWHLRRTAGGSLFDTYAGSFDAVWQTGRPVEE
;
A
#
# COMPACT_ATOMS: atom_id res chain seq x y z
N MET A 1 13.75 5.42 1.82
CA MET A 1 13.57 3.95 1.81
C MET A 1 12.47 3.53 0.85
N PHE A 2 11.20 3.84 1.11
CA PHE A 2 10.06 3.49 0.23
C PHE A 2 10.20 3.99 -1.22
N VAL A 3 10.59 5.26 -1.41
CA VAL A 3 10.79 5.81 -2.77
C VAL A 3 11.90 5.08 -3.52
N ASN A 4 13.02 4.78 -2.86
CA ASN A 4 14.12 4.03 -3.48
C ASN A 4 13.70 2.61 -3.86
N LEU A 5 12.85 1.97 -3.05
CA LEU A 5 12.26 0.67 -3.35
C LEU A 5 11.47 0.74 -4.68
N PHE A 6 10.55 1.70 -4.80
CA PHE A 6 9.73 1.84 -6.02
C PHE A 6 10.55 2.28 -7.24
N ALA A 7 11.53 3.17 -7.05
CA ALA A 7 12.38 3.63 -8.15
C ALA A 7 13.25 2.52 -8.75
N ALA A 8 13.65 1.54 -7.94
CA ALA A 8 14.43 0.40 -8.40
C ALA A 8 13.58 -0.68 -9.12
N ALA A 9 12.25 -0.63 -9.00
CA ALA A 9 11.34 -1.64 -9.53
C ALA A 9 11.39 -1.72 -11.06
N ARG A 10 11.33 -2.96 -11.58
CA ARG A 10 11.36 -3.27 -13.01
C ARG A 10 10.13 -4.04 -13.48
N HIS A 11 9.56 -4.91 -12.65
CA HIS A 11 8.50 -5.82 -13.08
C HIS A 11 7.19 -5.61 -12.33
N ARG A 12 7.26 -5.34 -11.03
CA ARG A 12 6.08 -5.23 -10.17
C ARG A 12 6.24 -4.23 -9.05
N ILE A 13 5.17 -3.48 -8.77
CA ILE A 13 4.96 -2.76 -7.52
C ILE A 13 3.61 -3.17 -6.93
N ASP A 14 3.58 -3.62 -5.69
CA ASP A 14 2.34 -3.87 -4.94
C ASP A 14 2.30 -2.99 -3.68
N ILE A 15 1.23 -2.24 -3.47
CA ILE A 15 1.02 -1.37 -2.31
C ILE A 15 -0.29 -1.78 -1.63
N LEU A 16 -0.23 -2.23 -0.37
CA LEU A 16 -1.40 -2.54 0.45
C LEU A 16 -1.34 -1.74 1.74
N VAL A 17 -2.30 -0.84 1.92
CA VAL A 17 -2.30 0.14 3.00
C VAL A 17 -3.72 0.47 3.40
N TYR A 18 -3.92 0.91 4.65
CA TYR A 18 -5.13 1.68 4.94
C TYR A 18 -5.12 3.01 4.20
N ALA A 19 -4.06 3.80 4.35
CA ALA A 19 -3.96 5.12 3.73
C ALA A 19 -2.55 5.47 3.24
N ALA A 20 -1.53 5.35 4.09
CA ALA A 20 -0.14 5.68 3.77
C ALA A 20 0.10 7.05 3.11
N VAL A 21 -0.67 8.07 3.51
CA VAL A 21 -0.56 9.46 3.00
C VAL A 21 0.86 10.02 3.14
N PHE A 22 1.63 9.54 4.13
CA PHE A 22 3.03 9.92 4.33
C PHE A 22 3.90 9.69 3.08
N LEU A 23 3.55 8.76 2.19
CA LEU A 23 4.30 8.54 0.96
C LEU A 23 4.22 9.76 0.03
N HIS A 24 3.02 10.33 -0.14
CA HIS A 24 2.82 11.55 -0.94
C HIS A 24 3.37 12.79 -0.24
N GLU A 25 3.28 12.87 1.09
CA GLU A 25 3.84 13.99 1.87
C GLU A 25 5.36 13.99 1.82
N ALA A 26 6.00 12.84 2.02
CA ALA A 26 7.45 12.71 2.00
C ALA A 26 8.02 12.80 0.57
N TYR A 27 7.22 12.44 -0.44
CA TYR A 27 7.63 12.49 -1.83
C TYR A 27 6.47 12.91 -2.75
N PRO A 28 6.29 14.23 -2.97
CA PRO A 28 5.18 14.76 -3.77
C PRO A 28 5.14 14.24 -5.22
N ARG A 29 6.28 13.79 -5.77
CA ARG A 29 6.40 13.20 -7.11
C ARG A 29 6.13 11.69 -7.16
N LEU A 30 5.51 11.12 -6.12
CA LEU A 30 5.24 9.68 -6.07
C LEU A 30 4.40 9.20 -7.26
N ASN A 31 3.36 9.96 -7.63
CA ASN A 31 2.51 9.59 -8.77
C ASN A 31 3.30 9.59 -10.07
N ASP A 32 4.12 10.61 -10.33
CA ASP A 32 5.01 10.66 -11.51
C ASP A 32 5.91 9.42 -11.56
N LEU A 33 6.51 9.05 -10.42
CA LEU A 33 7.37 7.88 -10.33
C LEU A 33 6.62 6.59 -10.68
N LEU A 34 5.41 6.40 -10.15
CA LEU A 34 4.60 5.21 -10.46
C LEU A 34 4.21 5.18 -11.94
N ILE A 35 3.87 6.33 -12.53
CA ILE A 35 3.59 6.45 -13.98
C ILE A 35 4.82 6.07 -14.79
N GLU A 36 6.00 6.62 -14.46
CA GLU A 36 7.27 6.31 -15.13
C GLU A 36 7.58 4.81 -15.06
N ARG A 37 7.37 4.16 -13.90
CA ARG A 37 7.56 2.72 -13.75
C ARG A 37 6.57 1.92 -14.59
N ALA A 38 5.30 2.30 -14.61
CA ALA A 38 4.27 1.64 -15.40
C ALA A 38 4.55 1.74 -16.90
N GLN A 39 4.95 2.93 -17.38
CA GLN A 39 5.37 3.17 -18.76
C GLN A 39 6.62 2.37 -19.15
N ALA A 40 7.49 2.07 -18.20
CA ALA A 40 8.63 1.17 -18.38
C ALA A 40 8.26 -0.33 -18.35
N GLY A 41 6.97 -0.68 -18.24
CA GLY A 41 6.45 -2.05 -18.27
C GLY A 41 6.23 -2.69 -16.90
N CYS A 42 6.34 -1.93 -15.80
CA CYS A 42 6.07 -2.42 -14.46
C CYS A 42 4.55 -2.56 -14.22
N SER A 43 4.09 -3.70 -13.70
CA SER A 43 2.71 -3.85 -13.25
C SER A 43 2.55 -3.31 -11.84
N ILE A 44 1.61 -2.39 -11.63
CA ILE A 44 1.42 -1.70 -10.36
C ILE A 44 0.02 -1.97 -9.82
N ARG A 45 -0.07 -2.48 -8.59
CA ARG A 45 -1.33 -2.77 -7.90
C ARG A 45 -1.37 -2.01 -6.59
N ILE A 46 -2.41 -1.20 -6.39
CA ILE A 46 -2.56 -0.35 -5.21
C ILE A 46 -3.90 -0.66 -4.54
N ALA A 47 -3.85 -1.12 -3.29
CA ALA A 47 -5.01 -1.42 -2.46
C ALA A 47 -5.04 -0.46 -1.26
N VAL A 48 -6.10 0.35 -1.20
CA VAL A 48 -6.33 1.35 -0.14
C VAL A 48 -7.52 0.92 0.73
N GLY A 49 -7.50 1.24 2.02
CA GLY A 49 -8.61 0.94 2.91
C GLY A 49 -9.89 1.67 2.53
N ASP A 50 -11.02 0.98 2.54
CA ASP A 50 -12.33 1.59 2.40
C ASP A 50 -12.71 2.35 3.68
N ALA A 51 -12.77 3.69 3.57
CA ALA A 51 -13.04 4.59 4.68
C ALA A 51 -14.39 4.37 5.37
N ASP A 52 -15.35 3.76 4.68
CA ASP A 52 -16.70 3.50 5.20
C ASP A 52 -16.81 2.08 5.79
N SER A 53 -15.76 1.27 5.68
CA SER A 53 -15.77 -0.10 6.19
C SER A 53 -15.64 -0.16 7.72
N PRO A 54 -16.32 -1.13 8.38
CA PRO A 54 -16.21 -1.30 9.83
C PRO A 54 -14.78 -1.57 10.31
N SER A 55 -13.95 -2.25 9.52
CA SER A 55 -12.57 -2.58 9.87
C SER A 55 -11.66 -1.34 9.90
N VAL A 56 -11.82 -0.42 8.95
CA VAL A 56 -11.08 0.85 8.92
C VAL A 56 -11.52 1.74 10.08
N GLN A 57 -12.83 1.86 10.33
CA GLN A 57 -13.34 2.65 11.46
C GLN A 57 -12.89 2.07 12.81
N GLN A 58 -12.86 0.74 12.93
CA GLN A 58 -12.36 0.08 14.13
C GLN A 58 -10.87 0.36 14.34
N ARG A 59 -10.05 0.26 13.28
CA ARG A 59 -8.63 0.65 13.33
C ARG A 59 -8.47 2.11 13.77
N GLY A 60 -9.32 3.01 13.29
CA GLY A 60 -9.31 4.42 13.69
C GLY A 60 -9.53 4.63 15.19
N LYS A 61 -10.41 3.84 15.81
CA LYS A 61 -10.64 3.86 17.27
C LYS A 61 -9.46 3.29 18.07
N GLU A 62 -8.73 2.34 17.49
CA GLU A 62 -7.57 1.70 18.11
C GLU A 62 -6.30 2.54 18.06
N GLU A 63 -6.19 3.44 17.08
CA GLU A 63 -5.12 4.42 17.01
C GLU A 63 -5.34 5.47 18.12
N LYS A 64 -4.56 5.37 19.19
CA LYS A 64 -4.58 6.32 20.34
C LYS A 64 -4.09 7.73 19.98
N PHE A 65 -3.87 8.02 18.69
CA PHE A 65 -3.24 9.25 18.22
C PHE A 65 -3.91 9.75 16.94
N GLY A 66 -4.78 10.76 17.11
CA GLY A 66 -5.45 11.46 16.01
C GLY A 66 -6.73 10.79 15.52
N HIS A 67 -7.74 11.61 15.22
CA HIS A 67 -8.91 11.17 14.47
C HIS A 67 -8.60 11.15 12.96
N GLY A 68 -9.28 10.29 12.20
CA GLY A 68 -9.35 10.43 10.75
C GLY A 68 -8.46 9.48 9.96
N ILE A 69 -8.36 8.21 10.35
CA ILE A 69 -7.88 7.19 9.39
C ILE A 69 -8.82 7.16 8.19
N GLU A 70 -10.12 7.34 8.39
CA GLU A 70 -11.14 7.41 7.34
C GLU A 70 -10.86 8.58 6.39
N SER A 71 -10.58 9.77 6.94
CA SER A 71 -10.20 10.95 6.14
C SER A 71 -8.90 10.72 5.37
N ARG A 72 -7.90 10.07 6.00
CA ARG A 72 -6.63 9.71 5.35
C ARG A 72 -6.82 8.66 4.25
N CYS A 73 -7.71 7.68 4.44
CA CYS A 73 -8.08 6.71 3.39
C CYS A 73 -8.70 7.42 2.19
N ARG A 74 -9.64 8.35 2.42
CA ARG A 74 -10.25 9.16 1.35
C ARG A 74 -9.21 10.01 0.62
N LEU A 75 -8.31 10.66 1.37
CA LEU A 75 -7.24 11.47 0.79
C LEU A 75 -6.25 10.63 -0.04
N SER A 76 -5.83 9.48 0.48
CA SER A 76 -4.99 8.52 -0.25
C SER A 76 -5.65 8.05 -1.54
N LEU A 77 -6.93 7.68 -1.47
CA LEU A 77 -7.71 7.30 -2.65
C LEU A 77 -7.77 8.44 -3.67
N MET A 78 -7.98 9.69 -3.22
CA MET A 78 -7.97 10.85 -4.11
C MET A 78 -6.61 11.05 -4.79
N HIS A 79 -5.50 10.89 -4.08
CA HIS A 79 -4.17 10.98 -4.70
C HIS A 79 -3.95 9.90 -5.76
N TYR A 80 -4.36 8.65 -5.51
CA TYR A 80 -4.13 7.56 -6.46
C TYR A 80 -5.14 7.51 -7.61
N ARG A 81 -6.32 8.12 -7.48
CA ARG A 81 -7.33 8.16 -8.57
C ARG A 81 -6.78 8.71 -9.88
N GLY A 82 -5.90 9.72 -9.81
CA GLY A 82 -5.26 10.29 -11.01
C GLY A 82 -4.38 9.30 -11.79
N LEU A 83 -4.08 8.12 -11.23
CA LEU A 83 -3.29 7.08 -11.89
C LEU A 83 -4.13 6.11 -12.72
N LEU A 84 -5.46 6.11 -12.57
CA LEU A 84 -6.37 5.15 -13.23
C LEU A 84 -6.30 5.19 -14.76
N THR A 85 -5.90 6.33 -15.33
CA THR A 85 -5.75 6.52 -16.77
C THR A 85 -4.42 5.98 -17.31
N THR A 86 -3.51 5.52 -16.45
CA THR A 86 -2.19 5.00 -16.85
C THR A 86 -2.24 3.48 -17.01
N PRO A 87 -2.03 2.93 -18.22
CA PRO A 87 -1.98 1.49 -18.42
C PRO A 87 -0.94 0.82 -17.53
N GLY A 88 -1.30 -0.33 -16.95
CA GLY A 88 -0.44 -1.07 -16.03
C GLY A 88 -0.57 -0.68 -14.55
N ILE A 89 -1.37 0.34 -14.23
CA ILE A 89 -1.71 0.69 -12.85
C ILE A 89 -3.17 0.31 -12.55
N GLU A 90 -3.36 -0.49 -11.50
CA GLU A 90 -4.69 -0.84 -10.97
C GLU A 90 -4.85 -0.32 -9.54
N LEU A 91 -6.04 0.20 -9.24
CA LEU A 91 -6.41 0.71 -7.92
C LEU A 91 -7.66 -0.01 -7.41
N ARG A 92 -7.59 -0.49 -6.17
CA ARG A 92 -8.71 -1.12 -5.46
C ARG A 92 -8.90 -0.53 -4.07
N THR A 93 -10.12 -0.58 -3.58
CA THR A 93 -10.42 -0.39 -2.15
C THR A 93 -10.63 -1.75 -1.48
N HIS A 94 -10.18 -1.92 -0.24
CA HIS A 94 -10.38 -3.17 0.53
C HIS A 94 -11.04 -2.90 1.89
N THR A 95 -11.76 -3.90 2.39
CA THR A 95 -12.40 -3.87 3.72
C THR A 95 -11.67 -4.78 4.72
N THR A 96 -10.52 -5.36 4.35
CA THR A 96 -9.75 -6.29 5.19
C THR A 96 -9.14 -5.62 6.42
N THR A 97 -9.22 -6.29 7.56
CA THR A 97 -8.42 -5.94 8.75
C THR A 97 -6.94 -6.23 8.49
N LEU A 98 -6.09 -5.21 8.60
CA LEU A 98 -4.67 -5.34 8.33
C LEU A 98 -3.84 -5.44 9.62
N TYR A 99 -2.99 -6.45 9.68
CA TYR A 99 -1.94 -6.59 10.69
C TYR A 99 -0.63 -5.90 10.30
N ASN A 100 -0.50 -5.52 9.03
CA ASN A 100 0.64 -4.82 8.46
C ASN A 100 0.22 -4.13 7.16
N SER A 101 0.98 -3.12 6.77
CA SER A 101 0.98 -2.58 5.42
C SER A 101 2.14 -3.19 4.62
N ILE A 102 1.93 -3.44 3.33
CA ILE A 102 2.91 -4.07 2.45
C ILE A 102 3.26 -3.11 1.31
N TYR A 103 4.55 -2.96 1.06
CA TYR A 103 5.09 -2.25 -0.09
C TYR A 103 6.12 -3.16 -0.74
N ARG A 104 5.79 -3.72 -1.89
CA ARG A 104 6.64 -4.65 -2.62
C ARG A 104 7.13 -4.00 -3.91
N ALA A 105 8.41 -4.18 -4.21
CA ALA A 105 8.97 -3.95 -5.53
C ALA A 105 9.77 -5.17 -5.95
N ASP A 106 9.32 -5.89 -6.97
CA ASP A 106 9.94 -7.12 -7.45
C ASP A 106 10.19 -8.16 -6.33
N GLU A 107 11.46 -8.34 -5.94
CA GLU A 107 11.96 -9.28 -4.93
C GLU A 107 12.33 -8.59 -3.60
N GLU A 108 12.09 -7.29 -3.47
CA GLU A 108 12.26 -6.53 -2.23
C GLU A 108 10.88 -6.12 -1.68
N MET A 109 10.71 -6.12 -0.36
CA MET A 109 9.45 -5.78 0.30
C MET A 109 9.67 -5.08 1.63
N LEU A 110 8.97 -3.97 1.85
CA LEU A 110 8.84 -3.33 3.14
C LEU A 110 7.52 -3.73 3.77
N VAL A 111 7.59 -4.33 4.96
CA VAL A 111 6.42 -4.70 5.77
C VAL A 111 6.36 -3.77 6.96
N ASN A 112 5.36 -2.89 7.00
CA ASN A 112 5.14 -1.99 8.12
C ASN A 112 4.16 -2.64 9.11
N ALA A 113 4.70 -3.19 10.20
CA ALA A 113 3.93 -3.99 11.14
C ALA A 113 3.05 -3.11 12.03
N HIS A 114 1.74 -3.33 12.02
CA HIS A 114 0.82 -2.51 12.79
C HIS A 114 0.91 -2.84 14.28
N VAL A 115 1.27 -1.84 15.10
CA VAL A 115 1.33 -1.98 16.55
C VAL A 115 0.12 -1.28 17.17
N LEU A 116 -0.59 -1.98 18.07
CA LEU A 116 -1.79 -1.46 18.73
C LEU A 116 -1.46 -0.16 19.50
N GLY A 117 -2.25 0.90 19.26
CA GLY A 117 -2.05 2.21 19.88
C GLY A 117 -0.91 3.04 19.29
N VAL A 118 -0.22 2.56 18.25
CA VAL A 118 0.83 3.29 17.53
C VAL A 118 0.34 3.61 16.12
N ASN A 119 0.54 4.84 15.68
CA ASN A 119 0.21 5.23 14.30
C ASN A 119 1.19 4.57 13.30
N ALA A 120 0.80 4.49 12.02
CA ALA A 120 1.62 3.83 11.01
C ALA A 120 3.04 4.42 10.86
N TYR A 121 3.19 5.73 11.08
CA TYR A 121 4.49 6.41 10.98
C TYR A 121 5.48 5.98 12.07
N GLY A 122 5.01 5.78 13.30
CA GLY A 122 5.84 5.32 14.43
C GLY A 122 6.00 3.80 14.51
N ALA A 123 5.32 3.05 13.63
CA ALA A 123 5.35 1.59 13.63
C ALA A 123 6.61 1.04 12.94
N PRO A 124 7.16 -0.11 13.40
CA PRO A 124 8.37 -0.68 12.83
C PRO A 124 8.15 -1.10 11.37
N VAL A 125 9.24 -1.05 10.60
CA VAL A 125 9.27 -1.51 9.21
C VAL A 125 10.37 -2.55 9.07
N TRP A 126 10.02 -3.70 8.50
CA TRP A 126 10.96 -4.74 8.14
C TRP A 126 11.24 -4.68 6.65
N HIS A 127 12.51 -4.81 6.27
CA HIS A 127 12.88 -4.98 4.87
C HIS A 127 13.18 -6.44 4.61
N LEU A 128 12.39 -7.05 3.73
CA LEU A 128 12.49 -8.43 3.30
C LEU A 128 13.02 -8.48 1.87
N ARG A 129 13.97 -9.39 1.65
CA ARG A 129 14.43 -9.81 0.32
C ARG A 129 13.95 -11.22 0.05
N ARG A 130 13.47 -11.49 -1.15
CA ARG A 130 13.14 -12.85 -1.57
C ARG A 130 14.41 -13.68 -1.68
N THR A 131 14.43 -14.85 -1.07
CA THR A 131 15.57 -15.77 -1.12
C THR A 131 15.10 -17.15 -1.58
N ALA A 132 15.95 -17.86 -2.34
CA ALA A 132 15.66 -19.23 -2.72
C ALA A 132 15.41 -20.10 -1.47
N GLY A 133 14.25 -20.79 -1.43
CA GLY A 133 13.84 -21.63 -0.31
C GLY A 133 13.28 -20.90 0.92
N GLY A 134 13.17 -19.57 0.89
CA GLY A 134 12.59 -18.78 1.99
C GLY A 134 11.09 -18.56 1.80
N SER A 135 10.27 -18.91 2.80
CA SER A 135 8.81 -18.74 2.72
C SER A 135 8.31 -17.37 3.20
N LEU A 136 9.12 -16.58 3.91
CA LEU A 136 8.64 -15.37 4.58
C LEU A 136 8.14 -14.31 3.59
N PHE A 137 8.95 -14.00 2.56
CA PHE A 137 8.56 -13.07 1.50
C PHE A 137 7.31 -13.56 0.77
N ASP A 138 7.31 -14.82 0.36
CA ASP A 138 6.20 -15.42 -0.40
C ASP A 138 4.91 -15.49 0.44
N THR A 139 5.03 -15.62 1.77
CA THR A 139 3.89 -15.57 2.71
C THR A 139 3.23 -14.19 2.71
N TYR A 140 4.02 -13.12 2.83
CA TYR A 140 3.48 -11.76 2.75
C TYR A 140 2.96 -11.42 1.36
N ALA A 141 3.63 -11.89 0.29
CA ALA A 141 3.14 -11.72 -1.08
C ALA A 141 1.79 -12.43 -1.29
N GLY A 142 1.64 -13.65 -0.79
CA GLY A 142 0.36 -14.38 -0.81
C GLY A 142 -0.72 -13.67 0.01
N SER A 143 -0.36 -13.07 1.15
CA SER A 143 -1.30 -12.24 1.93
C SER A 143 -1.75 -11.01 1.15
N PHE A 144 -0.85 -10.34 0.41
CA PHE A 144 -1.24 -9.26 -0.49
C PHE A 144 -2.25 -9.75 -1.53
N ASP A 145 -1.96 -10.87 -2.20
CA ASP A 145 -2.81 -11.40 -3.26
C ASP A 145 -4.21 -11.79 -2.74
N ALA A 146 -4.31 -12.36 -1.53
CA ALA A 146 -5.58 -12.65 -0.89
C ALA A 146 -6.44 -11.39 -0.63
N VAL A 147 -5.81 -10.30 -0.18
CA VAL A 147 -6.50 -9.01 -0.02
C VAL A 147 -6.88 -8.43 -1.38
N TRP A 148 -5.97 -8.50 -2.36
CA TRP A 148 -6.20 -7.98 -3.71
C TRP A 148 -7.42 -8.62 -4.38
N GLN A 149 -7.54 -9.95 -4.28
CA GLN A 149 -8.64 -10.72 -4.88
C GLN A 149 -10.03 -10.32 -4.35
N THR A 150 -10.12 -9.86 -3.10
CA THR A 150 -11.36 -9.44 -2.46
C THR A 150 -11.61 -7.94 -2.53
N GLY A 151 -10.60 -7.16 -2.95
CA GLY A 151 -10.71 -5.72 -3.13
C GLY A 151 -11.66 -5.33 -4.27
N ARG A 152 -12.39 -4.23 -4.08
CA ARG A 152 -13.27 -3.64 -5.09
C ARG A 152 -12.46 -2.74 -6.02
N PRO A 153 -12.53 -2.93 -7.35
CA PRO A 153 -11.98 -1.97 -8.30
C PRO A 153 -12.49 -0.56 -8.06
N VAL A 154 -11.61 0.42 -8.26
CA VAL A 154 -11.97 1.84 -8.32
C VAL A 154 -12.06 2.20 -9.79
N GLU A 155 -13.24 2.65 -10.20
CA GLU A 155 -13.49 3.16 -11.54
C GLU A 155 -13.21 4.67 -11.60
N GLU A 156 -13.00 5.17 -12.82
CA GLU A 156 -12.73 6.59 -13.12
C GLU A 156 -13.88 7.51 -12.71
#